data_AF-U3MF33-F1
#
_entry.id   AF-U3MF33-F1
#
_cell.length_a   1.000
_cell.length_b   1.000
_cell.length_c   1.000
_cell.angle_alpha   90.00
_cell.angle_beta   90.00
_cell.angle_gamma   90.00
#
_symmetry.space_group_name_H-M   'P 1'
#
loop_
_entity.id
_entity.type
_entity.pdbx_description
1 polymer ?
#
loop_
_entity_poly.entity_id
_entity_poly.type
_entity_poly.pdbx_seq_one_letter_code
_entity_poly.pdbx_strand_id
1 'polypeptide(L)'
;AYMSTMMLTYAGNGSTLPAAVGGGLYSYNYSMSFMTSYSYMFMYRYFKTMYNKLYYKYIYMYIKTVYNKRYNMYTWQPAYGGTYVTYSYRYITYRFMYMFYYMNKTYDTMWYSRQPAAMGGGTYIVYLYPLFTTIYNYMFIYLWYMVKTLWQWIQSAGNTFNMVFNTKSGTSKTMRNNTMSKYMSLYMPKHIKPINNDQLGHYMAGMMDGNGEFTKDGKLIITTDVQTAYYLKKVMGYGTVSKVKNHMVKYTINKPAGMTKMTLTINGKLRMYNSYNQLYMNILSMPVYNKYKNIFKLNTSYNLLNNPWLSGFMQANGKFNLDMINMSGCYKPEMQLKMYHKNKGMLVLMNKYFKGKVKYIKNDNMYCYETISYRSVKKMMQYLDKYHLNGYKYINYMTWRKAYVNINNKPLTMDKVNNMKKKFN
;
A
#
# COMPACT_ATOMS: atom_id res chain seq x y z
N ALA A 1 -9.08 -29.25 21.35
CA ALA A 1 -8.79 -30.11 20.18
C ALA A 1 -7.31 -30.52 20.19
N TYR A 2 -6.37 -29.74 19.64
CA TYR A 2 -4.95 -30.15 19.51
C TYR A 2 -4.24 -30.48 20.84
N MET A 3 -4.49 -29.73 21.91
CA MET A 3 -3.94 -30.02 23.25
C MET A 3 -4.60 -31.22 23.94
N SER A 4 -5.90 -31.43 23.68
CA SER A 4 -6.65 -32.57 24.21
C SER A 4 -6.11 -33.90 23.65
N THR A 5 -5.64 -33.87 22.40
CA THR A 5 -5.04 -35.04 21.72
C THR A 5 -3.64 -35.38 22.26
N MET A 6 -2.81 -34.38 22.62
CA MET A 6 -1.47 -34.62 23.20
C MET A 6 -1.51 -35.18 24.63
N MET A 7 -2.49 -34.80 25.45
CA MET A 7 -2.59 -35.34 26.82
C MET A 7 -3.07 -36.79 26.84
N LEU A 8 -3.91 -37.20 25.89
CA LEU A 8 -4.41 -38.59 25.80
C LEU A 8 -3.36 -39.58 25.26
N THR A 9 -2.42 -39.12 24.43
CA THR A 9 -1.36 -40.02 23.89
C THR A 9 -0.30 -40.39 24.92
N TYR A 10 -0.11 -39.56 25.96
CA TYR A 10 0.89 -39.81 27.01
C TYR A 10 0.35 -40.61 28.20
N ALA A 11 -0.97 -40.65 28.42
CA ALA A 11 -1.58 -41.46 29.46
C ALA A 11 -1.70 -42.96 29.10
N GLY A 12 -1.51 -43.32 27.82
CA GLY A 12 -1.71 -44.68 27.31
C GLY A 12 -0.50 -45.61 27.30
N ASN A 13 0.71 -45.10 27.57
CA ASN A 13 1.95 -45.90 27.55
C ASN A 13 2.46 -46.16 28.97
N GLY A 14 1.73 -46.95 29.73
CA GLY A 14 2.18 -47.54 31.00
C GLY A 14 2.69 -48.95 30.78
N SER A 15 3.96 -49.12 30.41
CA SER A 15 4.63 -50.41 30.38
C SER A 15 5.21 -50.75 31.75
N THR A 16 4.79 -51.90 32.27
CA THR A 16 5.23 -52.55 33.52
C THR A 16 6.73 -52.88 33.52
N LEU A 17 7.45 -52.48 34.57
CA LEU A 17 8.78 -52.98 34.95
C LEU A 17 8.84 -53.15 36.48
N PRO A 18 9.69 -54.08 36.99
CA PRO A 18 9.38 -54.84 38.21
C PRO A 18 9.87 -54.18 39.50
N ALA A 19 9.26 -54.62 40.59
CA ALA A 19 9.55 -54.24 41.95
C ALA A 19 11.00 -54.52 42.36
N ALA A 20 11.72 -53.47 42.76
CA ALA A 20 12.93 -53.57 43.55
C ALA A 20 12.90 -52.57 44.71
N VAL A 21 12.95 -53.18 45.89
CA VAL A 21 13.14 -52.72 47.28
C VAL A 21 13.87 -51.39 47.48
N GLY A 22 13.29 -50.53 48.32
CA GLY A 22 14.02 -49.74 49.32
C GLY A 22 14.40 -48.30 48.98
N GLY A 23 13.63 -47.33 49.50
CA GLY A 23 14.13 -46.00 49.87
C GLY A 23 13.53 -44.79 49.15
N GLY A 24 12.86 -43.91 49.91
CA GLY A 24 12.80 -42.47 49.63
C GLY A 24 11.70 -41.96 48.69
N LEU A 25 10.51 -41.69 49.23
CA LEU A 25 9.39 -41.00 48.58
C LEU A 25 9.62 -39.47 48.45
N TYR A 26 10.48 -38.98 47.54
CA TYR A 26 10.45 -37.54 47.13
C TYR A 26 11.11 -37.31 45.75
N SER A 27 10.41 -37.53 44.63
CA SER A 27 10.92 -37.01 43.33
C SER A 27 9.88 -36.68 42.25
N TYR A 28 8.57 -36.89 42.45
CA TYR A 28 7.58 -36.68 41.38
C TYR A 28 7.06 -35.23 41.18
N ASN A 29 7.39 -34.28 42.05
CA ASN A 29 6.80 -32.92 41.99
C ASN A 29 7.59 -31.89 41.14
N TYR A 30 8.83 -32.18 40.75
CA TYR A 30 9.64 -31.21 39.99
C TYR A 30 9.34 -31.21 38.48
N SER A 31 8.88 -32.32 37.90
CA SER A 31 8.58 -32.38 36.46
C SER A 31 7.28 -31.65 36.08
N MET A 32 6.27 -31.69 36.96
CA MET A 32 4.98 -31.04 36.75
C MET A 32 5.06 -29.49 36.84
N SER A 33 5.92 -28.96 37.71
CA SER A 33 6.15 -27.51 37.85
C SER A 33 6.96 -26.93 36.68
N PHE A 34 7.87 -27.71 36.11
CA PHE A 34 8.62 -27.34 34.90
C PHE A 34 7.72 -27.33 33.65
N MET A 35 6.81 -28.30 33.49
CA MET A 35 5.89 -28.31 32.34
C MET A 35 4.85 -27.18 32.39
N THR A 36 4.38 -26.82 33.57
CA THR A 36 3.42 -25.71 33.73
C THR A 36 4.06 -24.36 33.42
N SER A 37 5.28 -24.09 33.92
CA SER A 37 6.01 -22.83 33.64
C SER A 37 6.33 -22.64 32.14
N TYR A 38 6.72 -23.70 31.42
CA TYR A 38 6.92 -23.63 29.96
C TYR A 38 5.61 -23.39 29.20
N SER A 39 4.51 -23.99 29.64
CA SER A 39 3.18 -23.80 29.05
C SER A 39 2.70 -22.35 29.21
N TYR A 40 2.95 -21.73 30.37
CA TYR A 40 2.67 -20.31 30.61
C TYR A 40 3.54 -19.40 29.73
N MET A 41 4.83 -19.70 29.59
CA MET A 41 5.74 -18.90 28.76
C MET A 41 5.37 -18.98 27.26
N PHE A 42 4.93 -20.16 26.80
CA PHE A 42 4.45 -20.35 25.43
C PHE A 42 3.12 -19.62 25.18
N MET A 43 2.16 -19.73 26.12
CA MET A 43 0.91 -18.97 26.04
C MET A 43 1.18 -17.46 26.01
N TYR A 44 2.04 -16.94 26.89
CA TYR A 44 2.40 -15.52 26.91
C TYR A 44 2.99 -15.06 25.56
N ARG A 45 3.93 -15.81 24.99
CA ARG A 45 4.51 -15.48 23.66
C ARG A 45 3.46 -15.51 22.55
N TYR A 46 2.57 -16.50 22.57
CA TYR A 46 1.48 -16.61 21.61
C TYR A 46 0.51 -15.42 21.71
N PHE A 47 0.07 -15.08 22.93
CA PHE A 47 -0.84 -13.97 23.18
C PHE A 47 -0.20 -12.61 22.93
N LYS A 48 1.08 -12.40 23.29
CA LYS A 48 1.83 -11.18 22.94
C LYS A 48 1.92 -10.99 21.43
N THR A 49 2.09 -12.08 20.69
CA THR A 49 2.12 -12.04 19.21
C THR A 49 0.74 -11.74 18.63
N MET A 50 -0.31 -12.36 19.17
CA MET A 50 -1.70 -12.09 18.76
C MET A 50 -2.12 -10.66 19.09
N TYR A 51 -1.74 -10.15 20.27
CA TYR A 51 -1.93 -8.77 20.71
C TYR A 51 -1.23 -7.80 19.77
N ASN A 52 0.05 -7.99 19.45
CA ASN A 52 0.75 -7.12 18.52
C ASN A 52 0.02 -7.05 17.18
N LYS A 53 -0.43 -8.20 16.64
CA LYS A 53 -1.20 -8.23 15.39
C LYS A 53 -2.54 -7.50 15.49
N LEU A 54 -3.29 -7.67 16.58
CA LEU A 54 -4.59 -7.02 16.78
C LEU A 54 -4.46 -5.53 17.10
N TYR A 55 -3.50 -5.14 17.94
CA TYR A 55 -3.17 -3.77 18.30
C TYR A 55 -2.74 -2.96 17.07
N TYR A 56 -1.82 -3.49 16.25
CA TYR A 56 -1.44 -2.83 15.00
C TYR A 56 -2.61 -2.72 14.02
N LYS A 57 -3.47 -3.74 13.95
CA LYS A 57 -4.68 -3.69 13.10
C LYS A 57 -5.69 -2.65 13.60
N TYR A 58 -5.90 -2.54 14.91
CA TYR A 58 -6.83 -1.58 15.51
C TYR A 58 -6.31 -0.14 15.45
N ILE A 59 -5.03 0.10 15.75
CA ILE A 59 -4.41 1.42 15.57
C ILE A 59 -4.44 1.83 14.10
N TYR A 60 -4.17 0.89 13.19
CA TYR A 60 -4.28 1.16 11.76
C TYR A 60 -5.71 1.54 11.35
N MET A 61 -6.73 0.83 11.84
CA MET A 61 -8.13 1.17 11.60
C MET A 61 -8.53 2.50 12.24
N TYR A 62 -8.06 2.79 13.44
CA TYR A 62 -8.28 4.06 14.15
C TYR A 62 -7.65 5.24 13.40
N ILE A 63 -6.37 5.17 13.06
CA ILE A 63 -5.66 6.19 12.27
C ILE A 63 -6.37 6.39 10.94
N LYS A 64 -6.73 5.32 10.23
CA LYS A 64 -7.43 5.41 8.94
C LYS A 64 -8.80 6.10 9.07
N THR A 65 -9.54 5.82 10.14
CA THR A 65 -10.89 6.38 10.34
C THR A 65 -10.83 7.85 10.79
N VAL A 66 -9.91 8.18 11.69
CA VAL A 66 -9.68 9.56 12.17
C VAL A 66 -9.10 10.44 11.04
N TYR A 67 -8.15 9.91 10.26
CA TYR A 67 -7.55 10.63 9.14
C TYR A 67 -8.57 10.90 8.03
N ASN A 68 -9.46 9.96 7.73
CA ASN A 68 -10.54 10.15 6.76
C ASN A 68 -11.61 11.14 7.26
N LYS A 69 -11.90 11.21 8.57
CA LYS A 69 -12.83 12.20 9.12
C LYS A 69 -12.25 13.63 9.15
N ARG A 70 -10.94 13.78 9.42
CA ARG A 70 -10.29 15.10 9.51
C ARG A 70 -10.14 15.80 8.14
N TYR A 71 -10.06 15.03 7.04
CA TYR A 71 -9.99 15.59 5.69
C TYR A 71 -11.33 16.11 5.14
N ASN A 72 -12.46 15.69 5.72
CA ASN A 72 -13.80 16.15 5.31
C ASN A 72 -14.31 17.35 6.14
N MET A 73 -13.58 17.82 7.15
CA MET A 73 -14.00 18.92 8.03
C MET A 73 -13.43 20.30 7.64
N TYR A 74 -12.55 20.40 6.65
CA TYR A 74 -11.95 21.69 6.24
C TYR A 74 -12.74 22.49 5.19
N THR A 75 -14.00 22.13 4.92
CA THR A 75 -14.85 22.89 3.99
C THR A 75 -16.22 23.27 4.52
N TRP A 76 -16.47 23.24 5.84
CA TRP A 76 -17.76 23.68 6.41
C TRP A 76 -17.57 24.38 7.75
N GLN A 77 -18.10 25.61 7.87
CA GLN A 77 -18.24 26.34 9.14
C GLN A 77 -19.12 25.56 10.13
N PRO A 78 -18.94 25.72 11.45
CA PRO A 78 -19.51 24.82 12.44
C PRO A 78 -20.96 25.18 12.77
N ALA A 79 -21.89 24.28 12.45
CA ALA A 79 -23.15 24.18 13.16
C ALA A 79 -22.99 23.15 14.30
N TYR A 80 -23.45 23.53 15.48
CA TYR A 80 -23.36 22.83 16.76
C TYR A 80 -23.69 21.32 16.66
N GLY A 81 -22.78 20.45 17.13
CA GLY A 81 -23.05 19.01 17.27
C GLY A 81 -21.84 18.07 17.25
N GLY A 82 -20.64 18.55 16.89
CA GLY A 82 -19.46 17.69 16.70
C GLY A 82 -18.73 17.22 17.97
N THR A 83 -19.06 17.72 19.16
CA THR A 83 -18.26 17.52 20.37
C THR A 83 -18.44 16.13 20.99
N TYR A 84 -19.66 15.60 21.06
CA TYR A 84 -19.95 14.37 21.81
C TYR A 84 -19.21 13.12 21.29
N VAL A 85 -19.11 12.94 19.98
CA VAL A 85 -18.49 11.73 19.39
C VAL A 85 -16.99 11.67 19.69
N THR A 86 -16.29 12.81 19.63
CA THR A 86 -14.85 12.88 19.95
C THR A 86 -14.55 12.67 21.43
N TYR A 87 -15.43 13.09 22.34
CA TYR A 87 -15.27 12.84 23.77
C TYR A 87 -15.44 11.35 24.11
N SER A 88 -16.41 10.67 23.51
CA SER A 88 -16.64 9.23 23.73
C SER A 88 -15.45 8.37 23.30
N TYR A 89 -14.85 8.66 22.14
CA TYR A 89 -13.67 7.90 21.68
C TYR A 89 -12.42 8.17 22.52
N ARG A 90 -12.20 9.42 22.96
CA ARG A 90 -11.10 9.74 23.88
C ARG A 90 -11.29 9.01 25.21
N TYR A 91 -12.49 9.04 25.77
CA TYR A 91 -12.82 8.38 27.03
C TYR A 91 -12.60 6.86 26.99
N ILE A 92 -13.03 6.19 25.91
CA ILE A 92 -12.78 4.75 25.70
C ILE A 92 -11.27 4.47 25.61
N THR A 93 -10.53 5.30 24.88
CA THR A 93 -9.06 5.15 24.74
C THR A 93 -8.35 5.31 26.09
N TYR A 94 -8.73 6.31 26.90
CA TYR A 94 -8.18 6.52 28.22
C TYR A 94 -8.49 5.36 29.18
N ARG A 95 -9.72 4.85 29.20
CA ARG A 95 -10.11 3.68 30.02
C ARG A 95 -9.29 2.43 29.63
N PHE A 96 -9.04 2.22 28.33
CA PHE A 96 -8.19 1.14 27.86
C PHE A 96 -6.73 1.29 28.32
N MET A 97 -6.14 2.48 28.15
CA MET A 97 -4.75 2.74 28.58
C MET A 97 -4.60 2.62 30.10
N TYR A 98 -5.58 3.10 30.87
CA TYR A 98 -5.59 3.01 32.32
C TYR A 98 -5.70 1.56 32.80
N MET A 99 -6.58 0.76 32.21
CA MET A 99 -6.70 -0.67 32.52
C MET A 99 -5.38 -1.42 32.26
N PHE A 100 -4.72 -1.16 31.13
CA PHE A 100 -3.42 -1.79 30.82
C PHE A 100 -2.29 -1.34 31.74
N TYR A 101 -2.28 -0.07 32.16
CA TYR A 101 -1.32 0.44 33.14
C TYR A 101 -1.40 -0.33 34.47
N TYR A 102 -2.61 -0.56 34.98
CA TYR A 102 -2.80 -1.34 36.20
C TYR A 102 -2.46 -2.82 36.01
N MET A 103 -2.74 -3.41 34.85
CA MET A 103 -2.34 -4.80 34.56
C MET A 103 -0.83 -4.99 34.59
N ASN A 104 -0.06 -4.07 33.98
CA ASN A 104 1.40 -4.12 34.04
C ASN A 104 1.91 -3.90 35.47
N LYS A 105 1.34 -2.94 36.20
CA LYS A 105 1.75 -2.66 37.58
C LYS A 105 1.50 -3.85 38.51
N THR A 106 0.35 -4.52 38.41
CA THR A 106 0.02 -5.71 39.20
C THR A 106 0.93 -6.89 38.85
N TYR A 107 1.25 -7.06 37.56
CA TYR A 107 2.18 -8.11 37.12
C TYR A 107 3.61 -7.86 37.63
N ASP A 108 4.09 -6.63 37.54
CA ASP A 108 5.42 -6.25 38.04
C ASP A 108 5.51 -6.44 39.57
N THR A 109 4.49 -6.05 40.33
CA THR A 109 4.46 -6.32 41.79
C THR A 109 4.49 -7.82 42.12
N MET A 110 3.85 -8.67 41.31
CA MET A 110 3.89 -10.13 41.49
C MET A 110 5.22 -10.76 41.07
N TRP A 111 5.92 -10.15 40.11
CA TRP A 111 7.26 -10.58 39.71
C TRP A 111 8.30 -10.23 40.79
N TYR A 112 8.18 -9.04 41.41
CA TYR A 112 9.05 -8.62 42.49
C TYR A 112 8.83 -9.39 43.81
N SER A 113 7.63 -9.92 44.06
CA SER A 113 7.36 -10.78 45.22
C SER A 113 7.88 -12.23 45.09
N ARG A 114 8.63 -12.56 44.03
CA ARG A 114 9.27 -13.88 43.82
C ARG A 114 10.72 -13.95 44.28
N GLN A 115 11.14 -13.15 45.26
CA GLN A 115 12.38 -13.47 45.98
C GLN A 115 12.12 -14.68 46.91
N PRO A 116 12.93 -15.74 46.84
CA PRO A 116 12.71 -16.95 47.61
C PRO A 116 13.13 -16.73 49.08
N ALA A 117 12.23 -16.21 49.90
CA ALA A 117 12.30 -16.47 51.33
C ALA A 117 11.74 -17.89 51.55
N ALA A 118 12.56 -18.75 52.15
CA ALA A 118 12.29 -20.16 52.38
C ALA A 118 11.08 -20.39 53.29
N MET A 119 9.86 -20.39 52.75
CA MET A 119 8.66 -20.93 53.39
C MET A 119 7.73 -21.54 52.33
N GLY A 120 7.21 -22.74 52.62
CA GLY A 120 6.52 -23.66 51.69
C GLY A 120 5.47 -23.01 50.78
N GLY A 121 5.82 -22.82 49.51
CA GLY A 121 5.02 -22.13 48.49
C GLY A 121 4.02 -23.01 47.72
N GLY A 122 3.40 -23.99 48.37
CA GLY A 122 2.43 -24.89 47.72
C GLY A 122 0.99 -24.35 47.69
N THR A 123 0.59 -23.57 48.70
CA THR A 123 -0.82 -23.21 48.91
C THR A 123 -1.25 -21.91 48.22
N TYR A 124 -0.34 -20.95 47.99
CA TYR A 124 -0.69 -19.65 47.41
C TYR A 124 -1.01 -19.68 45.90
N ILE A 125 -0.49 -20.65 45.14
CA ILE A 125 -0.73 -20.73 43.70
C ILE A 125 -2.15 -21.19 43.38
N VAL A 126 -2.75 -22.01 44.25
CA VAL A 126 -4.09 -22.58 44.05
C VAL A 126 -5.19 -21.52 44.17
N TYR A 127 -5.02 -20.50 45.02
CA TYR A 127 -6.03 -19.44 45.21
C TYR A 127 -5.96 -18.31 44.18
N LEU A 128 -4.83 -18.12 43.49
CA LEU A 128 -4.70 -17.08 42.47
C LEU A 128 -5.34 -17.48 41.14
N TYR A 129 -5.34 -18.77 40.79
CA TYR A 129 -5.87 -19.25 39.51
C TYR A 129 -7.37 -18.94 39.31
N PRO A 130 -8.28 -19.20 40.28
CA PRO A 130 -9.69 -18.83 40.17
C PRO A 130 -9.91 -17.32 40.05
N LEU A 131 -9.07 -16.52 40.71
CA LEU A 131 -9.15 -15.05 40.63
C LEU A 131 -8.78 -14.57 39.22
N PHE A 132 -7.73 -15.13 38.62
CA PHE A 132 -7.34 -14.83 37.25
C PHE A 132 -8.40 -15.25 36.23
N THR A 133 -8.94 -16.46 36.32
CA THR A 133 -9.99 -16.92 35.39
C THR A 133 -11.24 -16.05 35.49
N THR A 134 -11.60 -15.61 36.70
CA THR A 134 -12.72 -14.69 36.92
C THR A 134 -12.45 -13.32 36.28
N ILE A 135 -11.29 -12.72 36.52
CA ILE A 135 -10.90 -11.43 35.91
C ILE A 135 -10.88 -11.53 34.38
N TYR A 136 -10.33 -12.61 33.82
CA TYR A 136 -10.29 -12.84 32.38
C TYR A 136 -11.69 -12.98 31.77
N ASN A 137 -12.60 -13.71 32.43
CA ASN A 137 -13.97 -13.86 31.97
C ASN A 137 -14.72 -12.51 31.97
N TYR A 138 -14.57 -11.70 33.02
CA TYR A 138 -15.13 -10.36 33.07
C TYR A 138 -14.57 -9.45 31.96
N MET A 139 -13.27 -9.51 31.70
CA MET A 139 -12.64 -8.75 30.62
C MET A 139 -13.16 -9.18 29.24
N PHE A 140 -13.35 -10.48 29.03
CA PHE A 140 -13.87 -11.00 27.76
C PHE A 140 -15.33 -10.58 27.53
N ILE A 141 -16.17 -10.64 28.58
CA ILE A 141 -17.56 -10.16 28.54
C ILE A 141 -17.60 -8.67 28.22
N TYR A 142 -16.75 -7.87 28.86
CA TYR A 142 -16.69 -6.42 28.62
C TYR A 142 -16.22 -6.08 27.19
N LEU A 143 -15.20 -6.78 26.69
CA LEU A 143 -14.73 -6.63 25.32
C LEU A 143 -15.81 -7.02 24.31
N TRP A 144 -16.52 -8.13 24.55
CA TRP A 144 -17.64 -8.58 23.73
C TRP A 144 -18.76 -7.54 23.68
N TYR A 145 -19.13 -6.96 24.83
CA TYR A 145 -20.15 -5.92 24.91
C TYR A 145 -19.74 -4.68 24.11
N MET A 146 -18.49 -4.20 24.24
CA MET A 146 -18.00 -3.07 23.46
C MET A 146 -18.01 -3.31 21.95
N VAL A 147 -17.61 -4.50 21.50
CA VAL A 147 -17.66 -4.86 20.07
C VAL A 147 -19.09 -4.85 19.56
N LYS A 148 -20.04 -5.39 20.35
CA LYS A 148 -21.47 -5.38 20.02
C LYS A 148 -22.02 -3.95 19.91
N THR A 149 -21.71 -3.07 20.86
CA THR A 149 -22.15 -1.66 20.84
C THR A 149 -21.57 -0.90 19.65
N LEU A 150 -20.27 -1.07 19.36
CA LEU A 150 -19.62 -0.47 18.19
C LEU A 150 -20.25 -0.93 16.87
N TRP A 151 -20.62 -2.20 16.76
CA TRP A 151 -21.28 -2.75 15.59
C TRP A 151 -22.68 -2.16 15.39
N GLN A 152 -23.47 -2.05 16.47
CA GLN A 152 -24.78 -1.39 16.44
C GLN A 152 -24.69 0.08 16.01
N TRP A 153 -23.66 0.81 16.47
CA TRP A 153 -23.44 2.20 16.05
C TRP A 153 -23.06 2.34 14.57
N ILE A 154 -22.27 1.40 14.04
CA ILE A 154 -21.93 1.37 12.60
C ILE A 154 -23.19 1.13 11.76
N GLN A 155 -24.10 0.26 12.21
CA GLN A 155 -25.36 0.00 11.51
C GLN A 155 -26.32 1.20 11.57
N SER A 156 -26.44 1.86 12.74
CA SER A 156 -27.30 3.04 12.91
C SER A 156 -26.85 4.22 12.03
N ALA A 157 -25.53 4.47 11.92
CA ALA A 157 -24.98 5.51 11.06
C ALA A 157 -25.15 5.23 9.55
N GLY A 158 -25.32 3.97 9.16
CA GLY A 158 -25.59 3.57 7.77
C GLY A 158 -27.01 3.93 7.31
N ASN A 159 -28.00 3.91 8.22
CA ASN A 159 -29.39 4.24 7.89
C ASN A 159 -29.65 5.76 7.80
N THR A 160 -28.94 6.57 8.59
CA THR A 160 -29.04 8.04 8.52
C THR A 160 -28.46 8.60 7.22
N PHE A 161 -27.46 7.91 6.63
CA PHE A 161 -26.86 8.33 5.36
C PHE A 161 -27.77 8.11 4.14
N ASN A 162 -28.73 7.17 4.22
CA ASN A 162 -29.70 6.92 3.14
C ASN A 162 -30.93 7.84 3.16
N MET A 163 -31.22 8.50 4.30
CA MET A 163 -32.34 9.45 4.39
C MET A 163 -31.98 10.87 3.91
N VAL A 164 -30.70 11.27 3.97
CA VAL A 164 -30.28 12.66 3.66
C VAL A 164 -30.17 12.94 2.15
N PHE A 165 -30.14 11.90 1.29
CA PHE A 165 -30.02 12.09 -0.17
C PHE A 165 -31.36 12.09 -0.94
N ASN A 166 -32.51 12.11 -0.24
CA ASN A 166 -33.80 11.91 -0.87
C ASN A 166 -34.89 12.93 -0.49
N THR A 167 -34.57 14.23 -0.46
CA THR A 167 -35.58 15.30 -0.45
C THR A 167 -35.50 16.13 -1.74
N LYS A 168 -36.63 16.19 -2.44
CA LYS A 168 -36.84 16.82 -3.76
C LYS A 168 -37.24 18.30 -3.64
N SER A 169 -36.99 18.98 -4.76
CA SER A 169 -37.83 20.01 -5.42
C SER A 169 -37.58 21.49 -5.11
N GLY A 170 -37.10 22.18 -6.16
CA GLY A 170 -37.15 23.62 -6.38
C GLY A 170 -36.94 23.85 -7.89
N THR A 171 -37.96 24.35 -8.56
CA THR A 171 -38.14 24.39 -10.02
C THR A 171 -37.27 25.43 -10.72
N SER A 172 -36.53 25.03 -11.77
CA SER A 172 -36.25 25.87 -12.94
C SER A 172 -35.92 24.99 -14.14
N LYS A 173 -36.70 25.16 -15.20
CA LYS A 173 -36.62 24.44 -16.47
C LYS A 173 -35.43 24.95 -17.30
N THR A 174 -34.22 24.42 -17.08
CA THR A 174 -33.09 24.48 -18.06
C THR A 174 -31.94 23.57 -17.65
N MET A 175 -32.15 22.25 -17.54
CA MET A 175 -31.05 21.28 -17.55
C MET A 175 -31.51 19.94 -18.14
N ARG A 176 -31.58 19.89 -19.47
CA ARG A 176 -31.41 18.61 -20.18
C ARG A 176 -29.90 18.33 -20.24
N ASN A 177 -29.49 17.20 -19.65
CA ASN A 177 -28.18 16.51 -19.76
C ASN A 177 -27.34 16.41 -18.47
N ASN A 178 -27.84 15.72 -17.45
CA ASN A 178 -26.99 15.21 -16.35
C ASN A 178 -26.99 13.68 -16.21
N THR A 179 -27.08 12.96 -17.34
CA THR A 179 -26.67 11.55 -17.45
C THR A 179 -25.31 11.38 -18.17
N MET A 180 -24.59 12.48 -18.40
CA MET A 180 -23.35 12.54 -19.18
C MET A 180 -22.08 12.32 -18.34
N SER A 181 -21.98 11.24 -17.56
CA SER A 181 -20.67 10.78 -17.03
C SER A 181 -20.37 9.29 -17.29
N LYS A 182 -21.25 8.59 -18.01
CA LYS A 182 -21.03 7.18 -18.34
C LYS A 182 -19.98 7.00 -19.45
N TYR A 183 -19.86 7.95 -20.38
CA TYR A 183 -19.01 7.86 -21.57
C TYR A 183 -17.76 8.75 -21.48
N MET A 184 -16.62 8.20 -21.89
CA MET A 184 -15.37 8.96 -22.03
C MET A 184 -15.54 9.97 -23.17
N SER A 185 -15.11 11.22 -22.97
CA SER A 185 -15.25 12.27 -23.99
C SER A 185 -14.59 11.83 -25.31
N LEU A 186 -15.34 11.97 -26.41
CA LEU A 186 -14.86 11.82 -27.78
C LEU A 186 -13.75 12.83 -28.10
N TYR A 187 -13.80 14.01 -27.48
CA TYR A 187 -12.80 15.04 -27.65
C TYR A 187 -11.49 14.63 -26.98
N MET A 188 -10.41 14.72 -27.75
CA MET A 188 -9.06 14.47 -27.27
C MET A 188 -8.61 15.65 -26.40
N PRO A 189 -8.17 15.41 -25.14
CA PRO A 189 -7.64 16.49 -24.32
C PRO A 189 -6.40 17.09 -24.99
N LYS A 190 -6.31 18.42 -24.98
CA LYS A 190 -5.12 19.14 -25.44
C LYS A 190 -3.90 18.63 -24.67
N HIS A 191 -2.79 18.35 -25.35
CA HIS A 191 -1.59 17.84 -24.69
C HIS A 191 -1.08 18.82 -23.63
N ILE A 192 -1.06 18.39 -22.36
CA ILE A 192 -0.57 19.19 -21.24
C ILE A 192 0.73 18.58 -20.74
N LYS A 193 1.81 19.35 -20.82
CA LYS A 193 3.09 19.01 -20.18
C LYS A 193 3.06 19.43 -18.71
N PRO A 194 3.90 18.84 -17.82
CA PRO A 194 4.02 19.28 -16.44
C PRO A 194 4.11 20.81 -16.32
N ILE A 195 3.18 21.41 -15.57
CA ILE A 195 2.92 22.85 -15.60
C ILE A 195 3.90 23.62 -14.71
N ASN A 196 4.40 22.98 -13.64
CA ASN A 196 5.27 23.59 -12.65
C ASN A 196 6.40 22.63 -12.21
N ASN A 197 7.34 23.15 -11.43
CA ASN A 197 8.49 22.40 -10.94
C ASN A 197 8.11 21.19 -10.07
N ASP A 198 6.99 21.26 -9.34
CA ASP A 198 6.55 20.14 -8.51
C ASP A 198 6.05 18.96 -9.36
N GLN A 199 5.17 19.23 -10.32
CA GLN A 199 4.72 18.25 -11.30
C GLN A 199 5.89 17.72 -12.14
N LEU A 200 6.80 18.59 -12.57
CA LEU A 200 8.00 18.17 -13.29
C LEU A 200 8.84 17.22 -12.45
N GLY A 201 9.07 17.53 -11.17
CA GLY A 201 9.83 16.69 -10.27
C GLY A 201 9.19 15.32 -10.05
N HIS A 202 7.86 15.25 -9.93
CA HIS A 202 7.17 13.97 -9.81
C HIS A 202 7.30 13.15 -11.08
N TYR A 203 7.08 13.78 -12.24
CA TYR A 203 7.23 13.14 -13.55
C TYR A 203 8.66 12.62 -13.76
N MET A 204 9.68 13.45 -13.51
CA MET A 204 11.08 13.05 -13.62
C MET A 204 11.45 11.93 -12.66
N ALA A 205 11.01 12.01 -11.40
CA ALA A 205 11.22 10.93 -10.43
C ALA A 205 10.61 9.60 -10.91
N GLY A 206 9.42 9.63 -11.51
CA GLY A 206 8.80 8.45 -12.11
C GLY A 206 9.63 7.86 -13.26
N MET A 207 10.17 8.71 -14.14
CA MET A 207 11.07 8.26 -15.21
C MET A 207 12.35 7.64 -14.65
N MET A 208 12.92 8.22 -13.60
CA MET A 208 14.14 7.74 -12.95
C MET A 208 13.93 6.41 -12.22
N ASP A 209 12.80 6.29 -11.52
CA ASP A 209 12.37 5.04 -10.89
C ASP A 209 12.09 3.93 -11.92
N GLY A 210 11.82 4.31 -13.17
CA GLY A 210 11.56 3.38 -14.26
C GLY A 210 12.82 2.92 -15.01
N ASN A 211 13.56 3.86 -15.60
CA ASN A 211 14.73 3.61 -16.48
C ASN A 211 15.87 4.64 -16.24
N GLY A 212 15.90 5.31 -15.09
CA GLY A 212 17.00 6.21 -14.74
C GLY A 212 18.16 5.44 -14.13
N GLU A 213 19.35 5.95 -14.37
CA GLU A 213 20.59 5.45 -13.79
C GLU A 213 21.40 6.62 -13.22
N PHE A 214 21.79 6.51 -11.95
CA PHE A 214 22.81 7.39 -11.37
C PHE A 214 24.13 6.64 -11.36
N THR A 215 25.07 7.07 -12.18
CA THR A 215 26.34 6.39 -12.41
C THR A 215 27.38 6.80 -11.36
N LYS A 216 28.35 5.92 -11.10
CA LYS A 216 29.41 6.15 -10.08
C LYS A 216 30.27 7.39 -10.36
N ASP A 217 30.36 7.82 -11.61
CA ASP A 217 31.05 9.03 -12.05
C ASP A 217 30.20 10.31 -11.91
N GLY A 218 29.09 10.26 -11.16
CA GLY A 218 28.34 11.45 -10.78
C GLY A 218 27.33 11.94 -11.82
N LYS A 219 26.89 11.08 -12.75
CA LYS A 219 25.97 11.46 -13.83
C LYS A 219 24.59 10.85 -13.62
N LEU A 220 23.57 11.55 -14.09
CA LEU A 220 22.24 10.99 -14.32
C LEU A 220 22.10 10.65 -15.79
N ILE A 221 21.64 9.44 -16.11
CA ILE A 221 21.30 9.01 -17.46
C ILE A 221 19.84 8.54 -17.48
N ILE A 222 19.05 9.05 -18.43
CA ILE A 222 17.68 8.58 -18.70
C ILE A 222 17.60 8.19 -20.17
N THR A 223 17.27 6.92 -20.44
CA THR A 223 17.06 6.43 -21.81
C THR A 223 15.59 6.58 -22.19
N THR A 224 15.29 7.35 -23.23
CA THR A 224 13.92 7.68 -23.63
C THR A 224 13.84 8.05 -25.12
N ASP A 225 12.66 8.40 -25.62
CA ASP A 225 12.49 8.85 -27.00
C ASP A 225 13.02 10.28 -27.21
N VAL A 226 13.32 10.62 -28.46
CA VAL A 226 13.93 11.91 -28.84
C VAL A 226 13.13 13.10 -28.31
N GLN A 227 11.81 13.11 -28.48
CA GLN A 227 10.96 14.24 -28.10
C GLN A 227 10.95 14.44 -26.57
N THR A 228 10.86 13.34 -25.81
CA THR A 228 10.91 13.38 -24.35
C THR A 228 12.29 13.84 -23.86
N ALA A 229 13.39 13.39 -24.45
CA ALA A 229 14.74 13.79 -24.06
C ALA A 229 15.01 15.28 -24.29
N TYR A 230 14.64 15.81 -25.46
CA TYR A 230 14.77 17.25 -25.73
C TYR A 230 13.83 18.10 -24.88
N TYR A 231 12.65 17.59 -24.54
CA TYR A 231 11.79 18.24 -23.55
C TYR A 231 12.48 18.34 -22.19
N LEU A 232 13.04 17.25 -21.67
CA LEU A 232 13.76 17.24 -20.39
C LEU A 232 14.95 18.20 -20.41
N LYS A 233 15.75 18.19 -21.48
CA LYS A 233 16.87 19.14 -21.68
C LYS A 233 16.38 20.58 -21.63
N LYS A 234 15.27 20.91 -22.31
CA LYS A 234 14.69 22.26 -22.34
C LYS A 234 14.25 22.73 -20.95
N VAL A 235 13.47 21.92 -20.23
CA VAL A 235 12.92 22.33 -18.92
C VAL A 235 13.98 22.35 -17.81
N MET A 236 14.97 21.45 -17.90
CA MET A 236 16.09 21.47 -16.97
C MET A 236 17.05 22.61 -17.28
N GLY A 237 17.22 22.99 -18.55
CA GLY A 237 18.24 23.96 -18.99
C GLY A 237 19.66 23.39 -18.94
N TYR A 238 19.79 22.09 -18.72
CA TYR A 238 21.05 21.38 -18.58
C TYR A 238 20.99 20.02 -19.28
N GLY A 239 22.16 19.41 -19.44
CA GLY A 239 22.31 18.06 -19.96
C GLY A 239 22.50 17.98 -21.47
N THR A 240 22.89 16.80 -21.91
CA THR A 240 23.16 16.46 -23.30
C THR A 240 22.22 15.34 -23.76
N VAL A 241 21.94 15.29 -25.06
CA VAL A 241 21.15 14.22 -25.67
C VAL A 241 22.05 13.52 -26.67
N SER A 242 22.26 12.21 -26.51
CA SER A 242 23.09 11.40 -27.40
C SER A 242 22.30 10.21 -27.96
N LYS A 243 22.61 9.84 -29.20
CA LYS A 243 21.90 8.77 -29.93
C LYS A 243 22.20 7.40 -29.33
N VAL A 244 21.17 6.55 -29.25
CA VAL A 244 21.26 5.11 -28.99
C VAL A 244 20.63 4.38 -30.18
N LYS A 245 20.60 3.05 -30.14
CA LYS A 245 19.91 2.22 -31.13
C LYS A 245 18.38 2.44 -31.10
N ASN A 246 17.72 2.18 -32.23
CA ASN A 246 16.26 2.07 -32.39
C ASN A 246 15.43 3.25 -31.84
N HIS A 247 15.62 4.45 -32.41
CA HIS A 247 14.89 5.69 -32.07
C HIS A 247 14.96 6.15 -30.59
N MET A 248 15.78 5.48 -29.78
CA MET A 248 16.03 5.84 -28.40
C MET A 248 17.26 6.75 -28.31
N VAL A 249 17.26 7.61 -27.30
CA VAL A 249 18.36 8.51 -26.98
C VAL A 249 18.63 8.48 -25.47
N LYS A 250 19.85 8.82 -25.08
CA LYS A 250 20.23 9.08 -23.69
C LYS A 250 20.16 10.57 -23.43
N TYR A 251 19.37 10.96 -22.44
CA TYR A 251 19.46 12.27 -21.82
C TYR A 251 20.37 12.18 -20.60
N THR A 252 21.46 12.94 -20.61
CA THR A 252 22.51 12.86 -19.58
C THR A 252 22.71 14.21 -18.89
N ILE A 253 22.68 14.24 -17.56
CA ILE A 253 23.09 15.40 -16.77
C ILE A 253 24.41 15.06 -16.07
N ASN A 254 25.46 15.82 -16.35
CA ASN A 254 26.79 15.68 -15.74
C ASN A 254 27.33 16.98 -15.14
N LYS A 255 26.78 18.15 -15.52
CA LYS A 255 27.24 19.44 -14.99
C LYS A 255 26.74 19.64 -13.55
N PRO A 256 27.59 20.13 -12.62
CA PRO A 256 27.21 20.30 -11.22
C PRO A 256 25.96 21.15 -10.95
N ALA A 257 25.79 22.25 -11.69
CA ALA A 257 24.61 23.09 -11.59
C ALA A 257 23.33 22.35 -12.02
N GLY A 258 23.42 21.54 -13.09
CA GLY A 258 22.32 20.71 -13.57
C GLY A 258 21.95 19.60 -12.59
N MET A 259 22.95 18.95 -12.01
CA MET A 259 22.74 17.92 -10.98
C MET A 259 22.13 18.51 -9.71
N THR A 260 22.57 19.69 -9.29
CA THR A 260 21.99 20.42 -8.14
C THR A 260 20.51 20.73 -8.38
N LYS A 261 20.18 21.33 -9.54
CA LYS A 261 18.78 21.62 -9.91
C LYS A 261 17.95 20.34 -9.94
N MET A 262 18.48 19.27 -10.53
CA MET A 262 17.81 17.96 -10.59
C MET A 262 17.53 17.41 -9.18
N THR A 263 18.54 17.32 -8.33
CA THR A 263 18.42 16.81 -6.95
C THR A 263 17.36 17.57 -6.15
N LEU A 264 17.36 18.91 -6.22
CA LEU A 264 16.35 19.73 -5.56
C LEU A 264 14.94 19.47 -6.12
N THR A 265 14.83 19.33 -7.44
CA THR A 265 13.56 19.12 -8.15
C THR A 265 12.90 17.78 -7.74
N ILE A 266 13.68 16.70 -7.59
CA ILE A 266 13.16 15.36 -7.28
C ILE A 266 13.15 15.01 -5.79
N ASN A 267 13.64 15.89 -4.91
CA ASN A 267 13.67 15.64 -3.47
C ASN A 267 12.25 15.34 -2.94
N GLY A 268 12.10 14.21 -2.24
CA GLY A 268 10.81 13.76 -1.72
C GLY A 268 9.89 13.15 -2.78
N LYS A 269 10.38 12.85 -3.99
CA LYS A 269 9.55 12.39 -5.12
C LYS A 269 9.95 11.03 -5.69
N LEU A 270 11.20 10.59 -5.53
CA LEU A 270 11.61 9.20 -5.82
C LEU A 270 10.87 8.23 -4.89
N ARG A 271 10.42 7.10 -5.44
CA ARG A 271 9.69 6.07 -4.70
C ARG A 271 10.44 4.75 -4.64
N MET A 272 11.44 4.54 -5.48
CA MET A 272 12.16 3.27 -5.54
C MET A 272 13.46 3.33 -4.75
N TYR A 273 13.63 2.37 -3.85
CA TYR A 273 14.84 2.26 -3.03
C TYR A 273 16.11 2.09 -3.88
N ASN A 274 16.04 1.37 -5.01
CA ASN A 274 17.18 1.22 -5.90
C ASN A 274 17.64 2.57 -6.47
N SER A 275 16.73 3.34 -7.08
CA SER A 275 17.07 4.65 -7.66
C SER A 275 17.51 5.65 -6.59
N TYR A 276 16.87 5.62 -5.41
CA TYR A 276 17.28 6.40 -4.25
C TYR A 276 18.70 6.05 -3.78
N ASN A 277 19.03 4.76 -3.64
CA ASN A 277 20.36 4.33 -3.23
C ASN A 277 21.43 4.70 -4.25
N GLN A 278 21.15 4.55 -5.54
CA GLN A 278 22.08 4.98 -6.58
C GLN A 278 22.35 6.48 -6.49
N LEU A 279 21.30 7.30 -6.33
CA LEU A 279 21.45 8.74 -6.10
C LEU A 279 22.27 9.02 -4.82
N TYR A 280 21.95 8.35 -3.73
CA TYR A 280 22.59 8.57 -2.43
C TYR A 280 24.08 8.22 -2.46
N MET A 281 24.42 7.05 -2.99
CA MET A 281 25.79 6.54 -3.02
C MET A 281 26.64 7.24 -4.07
N ASN A 282 26.08 7.51 -5.26
CA ASN A 282 26.87 7.98 -6.39
C ASN A 282 26.84 9.50 -6.56
N ILE A 283 25.79 10.19 -6.09
CA ILE A 283 25.66 11.65 -6.21
C ILE A 283 25.79 12.32 -4.84
N LEU A 284 24.89 12.03 -3.90
CA LEU A 284 24.82 12.78 -2.63
C LEU A 284 26.03 12.58 -1.72
N SER A 285 26.77 11.47 -1.90
CA SER A 285 28.00 11.19 -1.15
C SER A 285 29.24 11.90 -1.72
N MET A 286 29.15 12.55 -2.88
CA MET A 286 30.25 13.36 -3.40
C MET A 286 30.38 14.68 -2.61
N PRO A 287 31.59 15.20 -2.37
CA PRO A 287 31.82 16.43 -1.58
C PRO A 287 30.96 17.62 -2.03
N VAL A 288 30.82 17.81 -3.36
CA VAL A 288 30.06 18.91 -3.97
C VAL A 288 28.56 18.89 -3.61
N TYR A 289 27.99 17.70 -3.34
CA TYR A 289 26.56 17.53 -3.08
C TYR A 289 26.24 17.14 -1.64
N ASN A 290 27.24 16.99 -0.77
CA ASN A 290 27.07 16.48 0.59
C ASN A 290 26.08 17.32 1.42
N LYS A 291 25.99 18.64 1.18
CA LYS A 291 24.98 19.51 1.80
C LYS A 291 23.52 19.08 1.57
N TYR A 292 23.26 18.34 0.50
CA TYR A 292 21.93 17.83 0.18
C TYR A 292 21.63 16.47 0.80
N LYS A 293 22.66 15.75 1.28
CA LYS A 293 22.55 14.37 1.76
C LYS A 293 21.56 14.21 2.91
N ASN A 294 21.59 15.12 3.88
CA ASN A 294 20.74 15.04 5.08
C ASN A 294 19.31 15.55 4.86
N ILE A 295 19.08 16.31 3.78
CA ILE A 295 17.76 16.89 3.48
C ILE A 295 17.00 16.10 2.41
N PHE A 296 17.68 15.22 1.68
CA PHE A 296 17.07 14.44 0.61
C PHE A 296 16.22 13.30 1.20
N LYS A 297 14.97 13.19 0.76
CA LYS A 297 13.98 12.25 1.29
C LYS A 297 13.43 11.32 0.21
N LEU A 298 13.28 10.04 0.56
CA LEU A 298 12.51 9.08 -0.22
C LEU A 298 11.01 9.32 0.00
N ASN A 299 10.21 9.21 -1.05
CA ASN A 299 8.76 9.24 -0.95
C ASN A 299 8.21 7.87 -0.58
N THR A 300 7.70 7.73 0.64
CA THR A 300 7.08 6.49 1.15
C THR A 300 5.56 6.47 0.98
N SER A 301 4.98 7.46 0.29
CA SER A 301 3.53 7.54 0.09
C SER A 301 3.04 6.46 -0.88
N TYR A 302 1.98 5.78 -0.48
CA TYR A 302 1.25 4.84 -1.33
C TYR A 302 0.35 5.50 -2.36
N ASN A 303 0.20 6.83 -2.35
CA ASN A 303 -0.70 7.54 -3.25
C ASN A 303 -0.10 7.68 -4.65
N LEU A 304 -0.61 6.94 -5.63
CA LEU A 304 -0.15 6.95 -7.02
C LEU A 304 -0.92 7.92 -7.93
N LEU A 305 -2.11 8.37 -7.53
CA LEU A 305 -3.07 8.99 -8.45
C LEU A 305 -3.08 10.52 -8.42
N ASN A 306 -2.40 11.14 -7.45
CA ASN A 306 -2.51 12.59 -7.20
C ASN A 306 -1.32 13.40 -7.73
N ASN A 307 -0.38 12.77 -8.44
CA ASN A 307 0.77 13.45 -9.03
C ASN A 307 1.24 12.71 -10.30
N PRO A 308 2.02 13.35 -11.18
CA PRO A 308 2.43 12.76 -12.47
C PRO A 308 3.52 11.68 -12.36
N TRP A 309 3.87 11.20 -11.17
CA TRP A 309 4.89 10.18 -10.98
C TRP A 309 4.60 8.91 -11.77
N LEU A 310 3.35 8.42 -11.74
CA LEU A 310 2.98 7.22 -12.49
C LEU A 310 3.03 7.47 -14.01
N SER A 311 2.82 8.71 -14.48
CA SER A 311 2.97 9.03 -15.90
C SER A 311 4.44 8.93 -16.31
N GLY A 312 5.36 9.47 -15.51
CA GLY A 312 6.80 9.32 -15.73
C GLY A 312 7.26 7.85 -15.69
N PHE A 313 6.74 7.07 -14.74
CA PHE A 313 7.05 5.65 -14.65
C PHE A 313 6.52 4.86 -15.87
N MET A 314 5.32 5.18 -16.35
CA MET A 314 4.77 4.62 -17.58
C MET A 314 5.52 5.11 -18.84
N GLN A 315 6.04 6.34 -18.84
CA GLN A 315 6.91 6.83 -19.90
C GLN A 315 8.11 5.90 -20.09
N ALA A 316 8.71 5.44 -18.99
CA ALA A 316 9.79 4.47 -19.01
C ALA A 316 9.30 3.05 -19.38
N ASN A 317 8.34 2.51 -18.62
CA ASN A 317 8.08 1.06 -18.58
C ASN A 317 6.69 0.62 -19.06
N GLY A 318 5.81 1.56 -19.40
CA GLY A 318 4.45 1.28 -19.87
C GLY A 318 4.43 0.87 -21.34
N LYS A 319 3.57 -0.10 -21.65
CA LYS A 319 3.27 -0.59 -23.00
C LYS A 319 1.75 -0.69 -23.20
N PHE A 320 1.26 -0.02 -24.24
CA PHE A 320 -0.14 -0.05 -24.67
C PHE A 320 -0.26 -1.04 -25.82
N ASN A 321 -1.12 -2.03 -25.67
CA ASN A 321 -1.43 -2.99 -26.73
C ASN A 321 -2.93 -2.98 -27.02
N LEU A 322 -3.24 -3.25 -28.27
CA LEU A 322 -4.58 -3.56 -28.76
C LEU A 322 -4.44 -4.84 -29.55
N ASP A 323 -5.14 -5.91 -29.17
CA ASP A 323 -5.10 -7.22 -29.81
C ASP A 323 -6.48 -7.66 -30.31
N MET A 324 -6.52 -8.68 -31.16
CA MET A 324 -7.75 -9.33 -31.61
C MET A 324 -7.71 -10.76 -31.14
N ILE A 325 -8.69 -11.14 -30.32
CA ILE A 325 -8.78 -12.48 -29.75
C ILE A 325 -9.91 -13.21 -30.44
N ASN A 326 -9.62 -14.41 -30.93
CA ASN A 326 -10.64 -15.31 -31.44
C ASN A 326 -11.33 -15.99 -30.26
N MET A 327 -12.61 -15.71 -30.08
CA MET A 327 -13.49 -16.39 -29.12
C MET A 327 -14.52 -17.18 -29.91
N SER A 328 -14.27 -18.48 -30.09
CA SER A 328 -15.20 -19.41 -30.75
C SER A 328 -15.64 -18.95 -32.16
N GLY A 329 -14.69 -18.51 -32.98
CA GLY A 329 -14.94 -18.02 -34.35
C GLY A 329 -15.27 -16.53 -34.43
N CYS A 330 -15.54 -15.88 -33.29
CA CYS A 330 -15.79 -14.44 -33.23
C CYS A 330 -14.53 -13.69 -32.77
N TYR A 331 -14.00 -12.81 -33.62
CA TYR A 331 -12.88 -11.95 -33.25
C TYR A 331 -13.35 -10.76 -32.42
N LYS A 332 -12.73 -10.54 -31.25
CA LYS A 332 -13.01 -9.41 -30.37
C LYS A 332 -11.75 -8.60 -30.08
N PRO A 333 -11.82 -7.27 -30.13
CA PRO A 333 -10.70 -6.44 -29.74
C PRO A 333 -10.46 -6.51 -28.23
N GLU A 334 -9.23 -6.76 -27.82
CA GLU A 334 -8.79 -6.73 -26.43
C GLU A 334 -7.77 -5.62 -26.22
N MET A 335 -8.03 -4.76 -25.25
CA MET A 335 -7.10 -3.70 -24.86
C MET A 335 -6.26 -4.16 -23.69
N GLN A 336 -4.94 -4.13 -23.84
CA GLN A 336 -4.02 -4.51 -22.77
C GLN A 336 -3.12 -3.34 -22.39
N LEU A 337 -2.91 -3.18 -21.09
CA LEU A 337 -1.85 -2.35 -20.55
C LEU A 337 -0.85 -3.22 -19.80
N LYS A 338 0.43 -3.09 -20.15
CA LYS A 338 1.53 -3.81 -19.51
C LYS A 338 2.56 -2.84 -18.93
N MET A 339 3.11 -3.17 -17.78
CA MET A 339 4.22 -2.45 -17.15
C MET A 339 5.24 -3.46 -16.63
N TYR A 340 6.48 -3.32 -17.07
CA TYR A 340 7.57 -4.25 -16.74
C TYR A 340 8.53 -3.61 -15.75
N HIS A 341 8.89 -4.32 -14.69
CA HIS A 341 9.85 -3.82 -13.71
C HIS A 341 10.48 -4.93 -12.87
N LYS A 342 11.75 -4.77 -12.46
CA LYS A 342 12.45 -5.74 -11.60
C LYS A 342 11.89 -5.80 -10.18
N ASN A 343 11.39 -4.69 -9.66
CA ASN A 343 10.80 -4.62 -8.33
C ASN A 343 9.28 -4.95 -8.38
N LYS A 344 8.92 -6.07 -7.76
CA LYS A 344 7.53 -6.55 -7.62
C LYS A 344 6.62 -5.61 -6.82
N GLY A 345 7.14 -5.00 -5.75
CA GLY A 345 6.35 -4.23 -4.78
C GLY A 345 5.61 -3.06 -5.42
N MET A 346 6.26 -2.34 -6.33
CA MET A 346 5.63 -1.23 -7.05
C MET A 346 4.50 -1.70 -7.97
N LEU A 347 4.69 -2.82 -8.68
CA LEU A 347 3.66 -3.40 -9.53
C LEU A 347 2.47 -3.95 -8.74
N VAL A 348 2.72 -4.48 -7.53
CA VAL A 348 1.66 -4.88 -6.58
C VAL A 348 0.86 -3.65 -6.12
N LEU A 349 1.54 -2.53 -5.85
CA LEU A 349 0.86 -1.27 -5.51
C LEU A 349 -0.03 -0.79 -6.67
N MET A 350 0.44 -0.85 -7.91
CA MET A 350 -0.38 -0.53 -9.09
C MET A 350 -1.59 -1.44 -9.21
N ASN A 351 -1.43 -2.75 -8.98
CA ASN A 351 -2.53 -3.70 -8.97
C ASN A 351 -3.61 -3.34 -7.95
N LYS A 352 -3.24 -2.82 -6.78
CA LYS A 352 -4.19 -2.37 -5.76
C LYS A 352 -5.12 -1.26 -6.26
N TYR A 353 -4.60 -0.30 -7.02
CA TYR A 353 -5.37 0.83 -7.56
C TYR A 353 -6.18 0.48 -8.80
N PHE A 354 -5.54 -0.17 -9.76
CA PHE A 354 -6.12 -0.35 -11.08
C PHE A 354 -6.81 -1.69 -11.25
N LYS A 355 -6.51 -2.70 -10.42
CA LYS A 355 -6.93 -4.10 -10.60
C LYS A 355 -6.34 -4.72 -11.88
N GLY A 356 -5.76 -5.90 -11.75
CA GLY A 356 -5.05 -6.59 -12.82
C GLY A 356 -4.33 -7.81 -12.27
N LYS A 357 -3.28 -8.24 -12.96
CA LYS A 357 -2.45 -9.37 -12.60
C LYS A 357 -0.99 -8.92 -12.52
N VAL A 358 -0.24 -9.44 -11.56
CA VAL A 358 1.21 -9.29 -11.49
C VAL A 358 1.82 -10.66 -11.67
N LYS A 359 2.58 -10.85 -12.75
CA LYS A 359 3.24 -12.10 -13.10
C LYS A 359 4.75 -11.93 -13.11
N TYR A 360 5.47 -12.99 -12.79
CA TYR A 360 6.93 -13.04 -12.95
C TYR A 360 7.25 -13.64 -14.33
N ILE A 361 8.16 -13.00 -15.06
CA ILE A 361 8.63 -13.40 -16.37
C ILE A 361 10.05 -13.93 -16.18
N LYS A 362 10.19 -15.26 -16.19
CA LYS A 362 11.45 -15.96 -15.89
C LYS A 362 12.58 -15.54 -16.83
N ASN A 363 12.29 -15.51 -18.15
CA ASN A 363 13.30 -15.26 -19.19
C ASN A 363 13.99 -13.90 -19.04
N ASP A 364 13.22 -12.87 -18.63
CA ASP A 364 13.74 -11.51 -18.48
C ASP A 364 14.16 -11.20 -17.03
N ASN A 365 13.90 -12.12 -16.09
CA ASN A 365 14.04 -11.88 -14.64
C ASN A 365 13.34 -10.58 -14.20
N MET A 366 12.09 -10.40 -14.64
CA MET A 366 11.29 -9.19 -14.39
C MET A 366 9.87 -9.54 -14.00
N TYR A 367 9.20 -8.61 -13.32
CA TYR A 367 7.77 -8.69 -13.07
C TYR A 367 7.01 -7.85 -14.10
N CYS A 368 5.80 -8.29 -14.43
CA CYS A 368 4.88 -7.60 -15.32
C CYS A 368 3.55 -7.39 -14.59
N TYR A 369 3.13 -6.14 -14.46
CA TYR A 369 1.74 -5.81 -14.20
C TYR A 369 1.01 -5.80 -15.54
N GLU A 370 -0.15 -6.44 -15.60
CA GLU A 370 -1.00 -6.51 -16.77
C GLU A 370 -2.47 -6.31 -16.39
N THR A 371 -3.19 -5.53 -17.19
CA THR A 371 -4.65 -5.48 -17.12
C THR A 371 -5.27 -5.47 -18.50
N ILE A 372 -6.29 -6.31 -18.64
CA ILE A 372 -7.18 -6.42 -19.81
C ILE A 372 -8.59 -5.94 -19.47
N SER A 373 -8.84 -5.58 -18.20
CA SER A 373 -10.16 -5.19 -17.74
C SER A 373 -10.50 -3.80 -18.27
N TYR A 374 -11.63 -3.71 -18.95
CA TYR A 374 -12.13 -2.46 -19.49
C TYR A 374 -12.29 -1.36 -18.43
N ARG A 375 -12.72 -1.74 -17.22
CA ARG A 375 -12.87 -0.81 -16.08
C ARG A 375 -11.51 -0.30 -15.58
N SER A 376 -10.51 -1.18 -15.54
CA SER A 376 -9.14 -0.83 -15.15
C SER A 376 -8.48 0.09 -16.18
N VAL A 377 -8.65 -0.23 -17.47
CA VAL A 377 -8.22 0.59 -18.60
C VAL A 377 -8.83 1.99 -18.52
N LYS A 378 -10.16 2.10 -18.29
CA LYS A 378 -10.85 3.39 -18.11
C LYS A 378 -10.20 4.24 -17.02
N LYS A 379 -9.94 3.63 -15.85
CA LYS A 379 -9.31 4.32 -14.72
C LYS A 379 -7.91 4.81 -15.05
N MET A 380 -7.12 4.01 -15.77
CA MET A 380 -5.79 4.42 -16.20
C MET A 380 -5.88 5.57 -17.20
N MET A 381 -6.80 5.52 -18.15
CA MET A 381 -7.01 6.60 -19.11
C MET A 381 -7.43 7.89 -18.42
N GLN A 382 -8.31 7.84 -17.41
CA GLN A 382 -8.67 9.02 -16.62
C GLN A 382 -7.47 9.64 -15.90
N TYR A 383 -6.55 8.81 -15.39
CA TYR A 383 -5.31 9.29 -14.81
C TYR A 383 -4.40 9.94 -15.87
N LEU A 384 -4.25 9.32 -17.05
CA LEU A 384 -3.40 9.83 -18.14
C LEU A 384 -4.00 11.04 -18.88
N ASP A 385 -5.33 11.20 -18.87
CA ASP A 385 -6.04 12.42 -19.30
C ASP A 385 -5.78 13.60 -18.34
N LYS A 386 -5.33 13.32 -17.11
CA LYS A 386 -4.95 14.35 -16.12
C LYS A 386 -3.44 14.59 -16.09
N TYR A 387 -2.63 13.53 -16.18
CA TYR A 387 -1.18 13.57 -16.16
C TYR A 387 -0.64 12.90 -17.41
N HIS A 388 -0.42 13.69 -18.45
CA HIS A 388 -0.14 13.17 -19.77
C HIS A 388 1.24 12.52 -19.85
N LEU A 389 1.36 11.55 -20.76
CA LEU A 389 2.64 11.08 -21.27
C LEU A 389 3.25 12.13 -22.19
N ASN A 390 4.47 11.87 -22.66
CA ASN A 390 5.14 12.74 -23.62
C ASN A 390 5.65 11.95 -24.83
N GLY A 391 5.98 12.69 -25.88
CA GLY A 391 6.62 12.14 -27.07
C GLY A 391 5.82 11.04 -27.77
N TYR A 392 6.54 10.05 -28.29
CA TYR A 392 5.95 8.90 -28.99
C TYR A 392 4.96 8.11 -28.12
N LYS A 393 5.25 7.96 -26.82
CA LYS A 393 4.38 7.19 -25.93
C LYS A 393 3.03 7.88 -25.68
N TYR A 394 2.98 9.21 -25.77
CA TYR A 394 1.72 9.94 -25.79
C TYR A 394 0.90 9.62 -27.05
N ILE A 395 1.52 9.57 -28.23
CA ILE A 395 0.85 9.19 -29.49
C ILE A 395 0.25 7.78 -29.37
N ASN A 396 1.02 6.82 -28.85
CA ASN A 396 0.52 5.46 -28.60
C ASN A 396 -0.67 5.44 -27.65
N TYR A 397 -0.59 6.20 -26.56
CA TYR A 397 -1.72 6.36 -25.64
C TYR A 397 -2.95 6.97 -26.33
N MET A 398 -2.79 7.98 -27.18
CA MET A 398 -3.90 8.61 -27.90
C MET A 398 -4.56 7.63 -28.88
N THR A 399 -3.76 6.84 -29.60
CA THR A 399 -4.27 5.76 -30.47
C THR A 399 -5.03 4.71 -29.65
N TRP A 400 -4.48 4.32 -28.49
CA TRP A 400 -5.12 3.39 -27.56
C TRP A 400 -6.45 3.93 -27.01
N ARG A 401 -6.48 5.20 -26.58
CA ARG A 401 -7.70 5.89 -26.13
C ARG A 401 -8.74 5.97 -27.23
N LYS A 402 -8.35 6.24 -28.48
CA LYS A 402 -9.27 6.24 -29.63
C LYS A 402 -9.86 4.85 -29.86
N ALA A 403 -9.06 3.80 -29.76
CA ALA A 403 -9.55 2.41 -29.85
C ALA A 403 -10.58 2.11 -28.76
N TYR A 404 -10.33 2.53 -27.51
CA TYR A 404 -11.28 2.37 -26.40
C TYR A 404 -12.64 2.97 -26.68
N VAL A 405 -12.66 4.22 -27.17
CA VAL A 405 -13.90 4.92 -27.50
C VAL A 405 -14.63 4.24 -28.64
N ASN A 406 -13.90 3.80 -29.67
CA ASN A 406 -14.50 3.09 -30.79
C ASN A 406 -15.14 1.77 -30.35
N ILE A 407 -14.45 0.95 -29.55
CA ILE A 407 -14.96 -0.34 -29.05
C ILE A 407 -16.28 -0.16 -28.28
N ASN A 408 -16.41 0.92 -27.49
CA ASN A 408 -17.64 1.20 -26.74
C ASN A 408 -18.81 1.64 -27.62
N ASN A 409 -18.53 2.35 -28.70
CA ASN A 409 -19.56 3.01 -29.48
C ASN A 409 -20.02 2.16 -30.67
N LYS A 410 -19.13 1.35 -31.26
CA LYS A 410 -19.41 0.48 -32.42
C LYS A 410 -18.49 -0.75 -32.42
N PRO A 411 -18.96 -1.93 -32.86
CA PRO A 411 -18.07 -3.06 -33.08
C PRO A 411 -16.97 -2.71 -34.10
N LEU A 412 -15.71 -2.96 -33.75
CA LEU A 412 -14.57 -2.72 -34.63
C LEU A 412 -14.37 -3.92 -35.57
N THR A 413 -14.13 -3.64 -36.86
CA THR A 413 -13.71 -4.65 -37.83
C THR A 413 -12.23 -5.02 -37.64
N MET A 414 -11.86 -6.22 -38.06
CA MET A 414 -10.47 -6.71 -38.01
C MET A 414 -9.51 -5.73 -38.70
N ASP A 415 -9.86 -5.24 -39.88
CA ASP A 415 -9.03 -4.28 -40.63
C ASP A 415 -8.81 -2.98 -39.89
N LYS A 416 -9.84 -2.46 -39.21
CA LYS A 416 -9.70 -1.24 -38.39
C LYS A 416 -8.75 -1.47 -37.22
N VAL A 417 -8.80 -2.64 -36.57
CA VAL A 417 -7.87 -2.96 -35.48
C VAL A 417 -6.45 -3.15 -36.00
N ASN A 418 -6.27 -3.84 -37.13
CA ASN A 418 -4.97 -4.01 -37.77
C ASN A 418 -4.37 -2.66 -38.20
N ASN A 419 -5.18 -1.76 -38.74
CA ASN A 419 -4.74 -0.40 -39.09
C ASN A 419 -4.37 0.44 -37.86
N MET A 420 -5.05 0.25 -36.72
CA MET A 420 -4.63 0.88 -35.46
C MET A 420 -3.35 0.24 -34.91
N LYS A 421 -3.20 -1.09 -34.98
CA LYS A 421 -1.99 -1.83 -34.59
C LYS A 421 -0.75 -1.31 -35.30
N LYS A 422 -0.84 -1.08 -36.62
CA LYS A 422 0.25 -0.52 -37.42
C LYS A 422 0.74 0.86 -36.94
N LYS A 423 -0.06 1.60 -36.16
CA LYS A 423 0.32 2.91 -35.60
C LYS A 423 0.98 2.84 -34.23
N PHE A 424 0.99 1.67 -33.58
CA PHE A 424 1.65 1.45 -32.29
C PHE A 424 3.12 1.05 -32.41
N ASN A 425 3.48 0.47 -33.56
CA ASN A 425 4.82 0.05 -33.94
C ASN A 425 5.44 1.13 -34.83
#